data_AF-A0A3N5XZM5-F1
#
_entry.id   AF-A0A3N5XZM5-F1
#
_cell.length_a   1.000
_cell.length_b   1.000
_cell.length_c   1.000
_cell.angle_alpha   90.00
_cell.angle_beta   90.00
_cell.angle_gamma   90.00
#
_symmetry.space_group_name_H-M   'P 1'
#
loop_
_entity.id
_entity.type
_entity.pdbx_description
1 polymer ?
#
loop_
_entity_poly.entity_id
_entity_poly.type
_entity_poly.pdbx_seq_one_letter_code
_entity_poly.pdbx_strand_id
1 'polypeptide(L)'
;MQKFDVKTFQGLILALQDYWARQGCVIIQPLDMEVGAGTFHPMTFLRSLGPEPMNSAYVQPCRRPTDGRYGENPNRLQHYYQFQVMLKPSPSDIQEKYLDSLKELGFDPLEHDIRFVEDNWESPTLGAWGLGWEVWLNGMEVTQFTYFQQVGGLECKPVTGEITYGLERLAMYIQGVDSIYDLVWAHTPQGTVTYGDVFHQNEVEQSAFNFEHADVNTLFKQFDDCETASQSLIEKNLPLPAYEQVMRASHAFNLLDARHAISVTERQRYILRVRTLAKACAQSYYDARESLGFPLCKKEQ
;
A
#
# COMPACT_ATOMS: atom_id res chain seq x y z
N MET A 1 21.70 23.18 -2.88
CA MET A 1 20.93 22.88 -1.66
C MET A 1 19.89 21.84 -2.03
N GLN A 2 19.82 20.72 -1.32
CA GLN A 2 18.69 19.81 -1.42
C GLN A 2 17.41 20.60 -1.05
N LYS A 3 16.37 20.50 -1.88
CA LYS A 3 15.12 21.27 -1.73
C LYS A 3 14.36 20.87 -0.45
N PHE A 4 14.54 19.63 0.00
CA PHE A 4 13.90 19.06 1.18
C PHE A 4 14.97 18.48 2.11
N ASP A 5 14.75 18.57 3.41
CA ASP A 5 15.63 17.95 4.41
C ASP A 5 15.29 16.47 4.58
N VAL A 6 15.97 15.62 3.80
CA VAL A 6 15.76 14.16 3.82
C VAL A 6 16.18 13.50 5.13
N LYS A 7 16.85 14.22 6.04
CA LYS A 7 17.13 13.75 7.41
C LYS A 7 15.93 13.85 8.36
N THR A 8 14.78 14.29 7.84
CA THR A 8 13.49 14.25 8.54
C THR A 8 12.53 13.34 7.78
N PHE A 9 11.64 12.63 8.49
CA PHE A 9 10.64 11.77 7.87
C PHE A 9 9.73 12.55 6.91
N GLN A 10 9.31 13.75 7.31
CA GLN A 10 8.52 14.64 6.46
C GLN A 10 9.28 15.06 5.19
N GLY A 11 10.56 15.44 5.32
CA GLY A 11 11.35 15.87 4.17
C GLY A 11 11.64 14.73 3.19
N LEU A 12 11.82 13.50 3.68
CA LEU A 12 11.92 12.31 2.85
C LEU A 12 10.66 12.09 2.01
N ILE A 13 9.48 12.16 2.62
CA ILE A 13 8.19 12.05 1.91
C ILE A 13 8.08 13.12 0.81
N LEU A 14 8.37 14.38 1.15
CA LEU A 14 8.29 15.49 0.19
C LEU A 14 9.27 15.31 -0.98
N ALA A 15 10.47 14.78 -0.72
CA ALA A 15 11.44 14.48 -1.76
C ALA A 15 10.95 13.40 -2.73
N LEU A 16 10.34 12.33 -2.24
CA LEU A 16 9.74 11.29 -3.08
C LEU A 16 8.54 11.81 -3.88
N GLN A 17 7.66 12.61 -3.28
CA GLN A 17 6.52 13.23 -3.98
C GLN A 17 7.01 14.14 -5.11
N ASP A 18 7.99 15.02 -4.84
CA ASP A 18 8.56 15.91 -5.86
C ASP A 18 9.25 15.12 -6.97
N TYR A 19 10.04 14.10 -6.63
CA TYR A 19 10.72 13.25 -7.60
C TYR A 19 9.72 12.58 -8.55
N TRP A 20 8.73 11.87 -8.01
CA TRP A 20 7.76 11.15 -8.84
C TRP A 20 6.83 12.09 -9.62
N ALA A 21 6.54 13.29 -9.10
CA ALA A 21 5.86 14.33 -9.86
C ALA A 21 6.69 14.76 -11.08
N ARG A 22 8.01 14.94 -10.94
CA ARG A 22 8.93 15.23 -12.06
C ARG A 22 9.03 14.08 -13.06
N GLN A 23 8.85 12.82 -12.61
CA GLN A 23 8.74 11.65 -13.49
C GLN A 23 7.37 11.54 -14.20
N GLY A 24 6.47 12.51 -14.00
CA GLY A 24 5.16 12.54 -14.67
C GLY A 24 4.07 11.77 -13.95
N CYS A 25 4.24 11.43 -12.67
CA CYS A 25 3.17 10.85 -11.86
C CYS A 25 2.18 11.93 -11.38
N VAL A 26 0.89 11.58 -11.38
CA VAL A 26 -0.12 12.33 -10.62
C VAL A 26 0.08 12.04 -9.14
N ILE A 27 0.29 13.07 -8.33
CA ILE A 27 0.41 12.92 -6.88
C ILE A 27 -1.00 12.78 -6.28
N ILE A 28 -1.28 11.58 -5.78
CA ILE A 28 -2.56 11.22 -5.17
C ILE A 28 -2.46 11.37 -3.65
N GLN A 29 -3.59 11.58 -2.98
CA GLN A 29 -3.66 11.63 -1.53
C GLN A 29 -3.86 10.23 -0.94
N PRO A 30 -3.46 10.00 0.32
CA PRO A 30 -3.82 8.78 1.03
C PRO A 30 -5.32 8.47 0.91
N LEU A 31 -5.66 7.19 0.77
CA LEU A 31 -7.04 6.77 0.90
C LEU A 31 -7.53 7.01 2.34
N ASP A 32 -8.75 7.52 2.47
CA ASP A 32 -9.43 7.83 3.73
C ASP A 32 -10.09 6.61 4.40
N MET A 33 -9.59 5.41 4.11
CA MET A 33 -10.08 4.13 4.61
C MET A 33 -8.92 3.22 5.04
N GLU A 34 -9.18 2.32 5.98
CA GLU A 34 -8.19 1.33 6.41
C GLU A 34 -7.84 0.34 5.31
N VAL A 35 -6.55 0.28 4.98
CA VAL A 35 -5.99 -0.67 4.01
C VAL A 35 -4.67 -1.24 4.51
N GLY A 36 -4.36 -2.50 4.14
CA GLY A 36 -3.12 -3.16 4.57
C GLY A 36 -1.89 -2.87 3.69
N ALA A 37 -2.10 -2.23 2.54
CA ALA A 37 -1.07 -1.85 1.58
C ALA A 37 -1.60 -0.77 0.61
N GLY A 38 -0.69 -0.01 -0.01
CA GLY A 38 -0.97 0.93 -1.12
C GLY A 38 -1.70 0.29 -2.29
N THR A 39 -1.52 -1.01 -2.50
CA THR A 39 -2.18 -1.81 -3.55
C THR A 39 -3.70 -1.80 -3.44
N PHE A 40 -4.27 -1.73 -2.23
CA PHE A 40 -5.73 -1.68 -2.02
C PHE A 40 -6.35 -0.33 -2.43
N HIS A 41 -5.55 0.72 -2.59
CA HIS A 41 -6.10 2.01 -3.01
C HIS A 41 -6.70 1.85 -4.42
N PRO A 42 -7.89 2.41 -4.70
CA PRO A 42 -8.49 2.41 -6.05
C PRO A 42 -7.55 2.86 -7.20
N MET A 43 -6.60 3.75 -6.91
CA MET A 43 -5.61 4.24 -7.87
C MET A 43 -4.55 3.21 -8.23
N THR A 44 -4.43 2.11 -7.48
CA THR A 44 -3.62 0.95 -7.86
C THR A 44 -4.52 -0.22 -8.26
N PHE A 45 -5.38 -0.73 -7.38
CA PHE A 45 -6.17 -1.92 -7.66
C PHE A 45 -7.07 -1.75 -8.91
N LEU A 46 -7.97 -0.78 -8.91
CA LEU A 46 -8.92 -0.61 -10.03
C LEU A 46 -8.24 -0.04 -11.28
N ARG A 47 -7.32 0.91 -11.13
CA ARG A 47 -6.62 1.53 -12.27
C ARG A 47 -5.61 0.62 -12.96
N SER A 48 -5.16 -0.47 -12.30
CA SER A 48 -4.37 -1.50 -12.96
C SER A 48 -5.16 -2.25 -14.05
N LEU A 49 -6.50 -2.18 -14.02
CA LEU A 49 -7.39 -2.88 -14.94
C LEU A 49 -7.64 -2.10 -16.24
N GLY A 50 -7.87 -2.83 -17.34
CA GLY A 50 -8.18 -2.24 -18.65
C GLY A 50 -6.98 -1.56 -19.35
N PRO A 51 -7.18 -1.00 -20.55
CA PRO A 51 -6.10 -0.43 -21.35
C PRO A 51 -5.71 1.00 -20.95
N GLU A 52 -6.47 1.65 -20.07
CA GLU A 52 -6.27 3.06 -19.72
C GLU A 52 -4.92 3.29 -19.01
N PRO A 53 -4.06 4.19 -19.52
CA PRO A 53 -2.78 4.49 -18.89
C PRO A 53 -2.98 5.31 -17.62
N MET A 54 -2.07 5.13 -16.66
CA MET A 54 -2.04 5.89 -15.42
C MET A 54 -0.64 5.84 -14.82
N ASN A 55 -0.09 6.99 -14.45
CA ASN A 55 1.09 7.08 -13.62
C ASN A 55 0.69 7.86 -12.36
N SER A 56 0.82 7.26 -11.19
CA SER A 56 0.48 7.91 -9.93
C SER A 56 1.45 7.55 -8.81
N ALA A 57 1.66 8.48 -7.90
CA ALA A 57 2.48 8.29 -6.71
C ALA A 57 1.77 8.89 -5.49
N TYR A 58 1.85 8.23 -4.34
CA TYR A 58 1.17 8.68 -3.12
C TYR A 58 1.74 8.01 -1.87
N VAL A 59 1.55 8.67 -0.73
CA VAL A 59 1.74 8.06 0.58
C VAL A 59 0.48 7.27 0.90
N GLN A 60 0.62 6.06 1.44
CA GLN A 60 -0.49 5.30 2.01
C GLN A 60 -0.14 4.88 3.44
N PRO A 61 -0.80 5.45 4.46
CA PRO A 61 -0.83 4.87 5.79
C PRO A 61 -1.52 3.50 5.71
N CYS A 62 -0.84 2.47 6.18
CA CYS A 62 -1.25 1.09 6.08
C CYS A 62 -1.49 0.51 7.48
N ARG A 63 -2.55 -0.28 7.65
CA ARG A 63 -2.87 -0.99 8.89
C ARG A 63 -2.77 -2.50 8.71
N ARG A 64 -1.90 -3.13 9.48
CA ARG A 64 -1.73 -4.58 9.61
C ARG A 64 -1.91 -4.98 11.08
N PRO A 65 -3.15 -5.21 11.54
CA PRO A 65 -3.45 -5.49 12.94
C PRO A 65 -2.57 -6.57 13.60
N THR A 66 -2.25 -7.64 12.89
CA THR A 66 -1.40 -8.76 13.37
C THR A 66 0.06 -8.37 13.62
N ASP A 67 0.51 -7.25 13.06
CA ASP A 67 1.89 -6.79 13.16
C ASP A 67 2.13 -5.93 14.42
N GLY A 68 1.10 -5.62 15.20
CA GLY A 68 1.22 -4.78 16.40
C GLY A 68 2.18 -5.35 17.44
N ARG A 69 2.96 -4.49 18.09
CA ARG A 69 3.97 -4.89 19.10
C ARG A 69 3.98 -3.99 20.34
N TYR A 70 2.86 -3.34 20.67
CA TYR A 70 2.69 -2.51 21.87
C TYR A 70 3.76 -1.42 22.06
N GLY A 71 4.31 -0.87 20.99
CA GLY A 71 5.38 0.14 21.09
C GLY A 71 6.77 -0.42 21.43
N GLU A 72 6.91 -1.73 21.67
CA GLU A 72 8.15 -2.31 22.23
C GLU A 72 9.13 -2.79 21.15
N ASN A 73 8.66 -3.09 19.94
CA ASN A 73 9.52 -3.55 18.87
C ASN A 73 10.13 -2.37 18.09
N PRO A 74 11.45 -2.34 17.86
CA PRO A 74 12.11 -1.21 17.19
C PRO A 74 11.82 -1.11 15.69
N ASN A 75 11.32 -2.18 15.04
CA ASN A 75 11.25 -2.31 13.58
C ASN A 75 9.88 -2.74 13.04
N ARG A 76 8.89 -2.99 13.90
CA ARG A 76 7.59 -3.55 13.51
C ARG A 76 6.44 -2.78 14.15
N LEU A 77 5.46 -2.43 13.31
CA LEU A 77 4.30 -1.59 13.64
C LEU A 77 3.02 -2.22 13.09
N GLN A 78 1.87 -2.05 13.77
CA GLN A 78 0.57 -2.31 13.13
C GLN A 78 0.17 -1.19 12.17
N HIS A 79 0.67 0.04 12.35
CA HIS A 79 0.42 1.17 11.45
C HIS A 79 1.73 1.80 10.98
N TYR A 80 1.93 1.86 9.68
CA TYR A 80 3.15 2.39 9.06
C TYR A 80 2.84 3.03 7.70
N TYR A 81 3.80 3.75 7.13
CA TYR A 81 3.64 4.47 5.87
C TYR A 81 4.35 3.77 4.72
N GLN A 82 3.58 3.43 3.70
CA GLN A 82 4.12 3.13 2.38
C GLN A 82 4.20 4.39 1.54
N PHE A 83 5.21 4.48 0.69
CA PHE A 83 5.13 5.30 -0.52
C PHE A 83 4.86 4.37 -1.69
N GLN A 84 3.80 4.66 -2.42
CA GLN A 84 3.26 3.81 -3.46
C GLN A 84 3.43 4.52 -4.80
N VAL A 85 3.96 3.79 -5.78
CA VAL A 85 4.08 4.25 -7.17
C VAL A 85 3.44 3.20 -8.07
N MET A 86 2.59 3.66 -8.98
CA MET A 86 1.92 2.85 -9.98
C MET A 86 2.22 3.46 -11.35
N LEU A 87 2.79 2.67 -12.26
CA LEU A 87 3.17 3.09 -13.61
C LEU A 87 2.53 2.14 -14.63
N LYS A 88 1.64 2.68 -15.45
CA LYS A 88 0.88 1.92 -16.44
C LYS A 88 0.84 2.67 -17.78
N PRO A 89 1.43 2.11 -18.86
CA PRO A 89 2.20 0.86 -18.88
C PRO A 89 3.48 0.94 -18.05
N SER A 90 3.94 -0.20 -17.55
CA SER A 90 5.24 -0.29 -16.88
C SER A 90 6.37 0.11 -17.85
N PRO A 91 7.22 1.09 -17.51
CA PRO A 91 8.27 1.54 -18.41
C PRO A 91 9.49 0.61 -18.35
N SER A 92 10.25 0.55 -19.44
CA SER A 92 11.44 -0.32 -19.52
C SER A 92 12.59 0.11 -18.60
N ASP A 93 12.62 1.39 -18.21
CA ASP A 93 13.63 1.98 -17.31
C ASP A 93 13.15 2.07 -15.85
N ILE A 94 12.12 1.31 -15.45
CA ILE A 94 11.52 1.42 -14.10
C ILE A 94 12.53 1.22 -12.96
N GLN A 95 13.50 0.31 -13.12
CA GLN A 95 14.55 0.09 -12.12
C GLN A 95 15.49 1.31 -12.02
N GLU A 96 15.85 1.92 -13.16
CA GLU A 96 16.68 3.14 -13.19
C GLU A 96 15.95 4.30 -12.49
N LYS A 97 14.66 4.50 -12.81
CA LYS A 97 13.82 5.50 -12.14
C LYS A 97 13.77 5.31 -10.62
N TYR A 98 13.72 4.07 -10.16
CA TYR A 98 13.75 3.80 -8.72
C TYR A 98 15.13 4.08 -8.11
N LEU A 99 16.22 3.61 -8.73
CA LEU A 99 17.57 3.88 -8.22
C LEU A 99 17.86 5.38 -8.17
N ASP A 100 17.39 6.15 -9.15
CA ASP A 100 17.50 7.60 -9.14
C ASP A 100 16.65 8.24 -8.03
N SER A 101 15.50 7.66 -7.69
CA SER A 101 14.72 8.09 -6.51
C SER A 101 15.49 7.88 -5.20
N LEU A 102 16.27 6.80 -5.09
CA LEU A 102 17.11 6.55 -3.92
C LEU A 102 18.30 7.52 -3.87
N LYS A 103 18.91 7.86 -5.02
CA LYS A 103 19.96 8.89 -5.09
C LYS A 103 19.46 10.25 -4.62
N GLU A 104 18.23 10.62 -4.95
CA GLU A 104 17.60 11.88 -4.49
C GLU A 104 17.41 11.91 -2.97
N LEU A 105 17.22 10.74 -2.35
CA LEU A 105 17.19 10.56 -0.90
C LEU A 105 18.59 10.51 -0.25
N GLY A 106 19.66 10.50 -1.05
CA GLY A 106 21.04 10.49 -0.58
C GLY A 106 21.70 9.12 -0.51
N PHE A 107 21.08 8.07 -1.05
CA PHE A 107 21.71 6.75 -1.16
C PHE A 107 22.61 6.69 -2.41
N ASP A 108 23.90 6.43 -2.21
CA ASP A 108 24.85 6.16 -3.30
C ASP A 108 24.99 4.65 -3.53
N PRO A 109 24.62 4.10 -4.71
CA PRO A 109 24.80 2.69 -5.04
C PRO A 109 26.26 2.20 -5.03
N LEU A 110 27.25 3.10 -5.03
CA LEU A 110 28.67 2.75 -4.88
C LEU A 110 29.08 2.53 -3.42
N GLU A 111 28.36 3.13 -2.47
CA GLU A 111 28.60 3.01 -1.04
C GLU A 111 27.61 2.05 -0.36
N HIS A 112 26.39 1.95 -0.91
CA HIS A 112 25.28 1.18 -0.36
C HIS A 112 25.03 -0.07 -1.20
N ASP A 113 25.02 -1.23 -0.55
CA ASP A 113 24.74 -2.51 -1.20
C ASP A 113 23.24 -2.65 -1.46
N ILE A 114 22.83 -2.36 -2.70
CA ILE A 114 21.45 -2.45 -3.18
C ILE A 114 21.30 -3.72 -4.03
N ARG A 115 20.44 -4.64 -3.59
CA ARG A 115 20.21 -5.93 -4.25
C ARG A 115 18.73 -6.08 -4.62
N PHE A 116 18.48 -6.52 -5.85
CA PHE A 116 17.17 -6.95 -6.31
C PHE A 116 17.11 -8.47 -6.16
N VAL A 117 16.37 -8.95 -5.17
CA VAL A 117 16.19 -10.37 -4.87
C VAL A 117 14.84 -10.79 -5.46
N GLU A 118 14.85 -11.79 -6.35
CA GLU A 118 13.63 -12.25 -7.02
C GLU A 118 12.61 -12.76 -6.00
N ASP A 119 11.42 -12.18 -6.03
CA ASP A 119 10.29 -12.58 -5.21
C ASP A 119 8.98 -12.27 -5.93
N ASN A 120 8.13 -13.29 -6.04
CA ASN A 120 6.83 -13.17 -6.69
C ASN A 120 5.81 -12.74 -5.66
N TRP A 121 5.07 -11.68 -5.95
CA TRP A 121 4.07 -11.14 -5.05
C TRP A 121 2.69 -11.74 -5.34
N GLU A 122 1.99 -12.15 -4.28
CA GLU A 122 0.58 -12.55 -4.33
C GLU A 122 -0.22 -11.89 -3.21
N SER A 123 -1.40 -11.37 -3.55
CA SER A 123 -2.44 -10.99 -2.59
C SER A 123 -3.69 -11.83 -2.84
N PRO A 124 -3.87 -12.92 -2.06
CA PRO A 124 -4.98 -13.84 -2.24
C PRO A 124 -6.35 -13.18 -2.10
N THR A 125 -6.50 -12.21 -1.19
CA THR A 125 -7.76 -11.48 -0.96
C THR A 125 -8.12 -10.55 -2.10
N LEU A 126 -7.15 -10.02 -2.84
CA LEU A 126 -7.38 -9.19 -4.01
C LEU A 126 -7.45 -10.01 -5.31
N GLY A 127 -7.16 -11.31 -5.25
CA GLY A 127 -6.99 -12.14 -6.44
C GLY A 127 -5.96 -11.55 -7.39
N ALA A 128 -4.89 -10.99 -6.81
CA ALA A 128 -3.85 -10.26 -7.50
C ALA A 128 -2.51 -10.97 -7.34
N TRP A 129 -1.71 -11.01 -8.41
CA TRP A 129 -0.36 -11.54 -8.37
C TRP A 129 0.51 -10.91 -9.47
N GLY A 130 1.82 -10.93 -9.24
CA GLY A 130 2.80 -10.37 -10.17
C GLY A 130 4.19 -10.94 -9.96
N LEU A 131 5.04 -10.75 -10.98
CA LEU A 131 6.47 -11.03 -10.90
C LEU A 131 7.17 -9.82 -10.28
N GLY A 132 8.25 -10.01 -9.54
CA GLY A 132 8.84 -8.88 -8.83
C GLY A 132 10.19 -9.15 -8.20
N TRP A 133 10.59 -8.17 -7.39
CA TRP A 133 11.76 -8.25 -6.54
C TRP A 133 11.47 -7.62 -5.20
N GLU A 134 12.02 -8.19 -4.15
CA GLU A 134 12.35 -7.44 -2.95
C GLU A 134 13.65 -6.67 -3.18
N VAL A 135 13.67 -5.39 -2.81
CA VAL A 135 14.90 -4.60 -2.82
C VAL A 135 15.47 -4.51 -1.43
N TRP A 136 16.66 -5.07 -1.28
CA TRP A 136 17.43 -5.08 -0.05
C TRP A 136 18.51 -4.02 -0.12
N LEU A 137 18.56 -3.16 0.91
CA LEU A 137 19.57 -2.12 1.07
C LEU A 137 20.34 -2.40 2.36
N ASN A 138 21.64 -2.72 2.22
CA ASN A 138 22.55 -3.07 3.31
C ASN A 138 21.99 -4.14 4.27
N GLY A 139 21.32 -5.15 3.71
CA GLY A 139 20.76 -6.27 4.48
C GLY A 139 19.39 -6.01 5.11
N MET A 140 18.71 -4.91 4.78
CA MET A 140 17.31 -4.66 5.15
C MET A 140 16.45 -4.49 3.89
N GLU A 141 15.33 -5.21 3.82
CA GLU A 141 14.33 -5.03 2.76
C GLU A 141 13.67 -3.64 2.90
N VAL A 142 13.77 -2.79 1.87
CA VAL A 142 13.27 -1.40 1.90
C VAL A 142 12.19 -1.11 0.87
N THR A 143 12.01 -1.97 -0.14
CA THR A 143 11.03 -1.75 -1.20
C THR A 143 10.59 -3.07 -1.82
N GLN A 144 9.31 -3.16 -2.18
CA GLN A 144 8.78 -4.21 -3.05
C GLN A 144 8.60 -3.65 -4.47
N PHE A 145 9.08 -4.40 -5.46
CA PHE A 145 8.74 -4.24 -6.87
C PHE A 145 7.74 -5.31 -7.30
N THR A 146 6.74 -4.94 -8.09
CA THR A 146 5.78 -5.91 -8.64
C THR A 146 5.29 -5.48 -10.03
N TYR A 147 5.34 -6.39 -11.00
CA TYR A 147 4.69 -6.25 -12.29
C TYR A 147 3.42 -7.08 -12.29
N PHE A 148 2.27 -6.42 -12.15
CA PHE A 148 0.99 -7.11 -12.09
C PHE A 148 0.73 -7.90 -13.38
N GLN A 149 0.55 -9.21 -13.20
CA GLN A 149 0.07 -10.10 -14.25
C GLN A 149 -1.46 -10.19 -14.19
N GLN A 150 -2.00 -10.25 -12.98
CA GLN A 150 -3.44 -10.32 -12.73
C GLN A 150 -3.81 -9.50 -11.51
N VAL A 151 -4.93 -8.80 -11.57
CA VAL A 151 -5.55 -8.08 -10.42
C VAL A 151 -7.05 -8.31 -10.47
N GLY A 152 -7.67 -8.63 -9.33
CA GLY A 152 -9.11 -8.91 -9.29
C GLY A 152 -9.51 -10.06 -10.21
N GLY A 153 -8.61 -11.00 -10.47
CA GLY A 153 -8.83 -12.09 -11.42
C GLY A 153 -8.78 -11.72 -12.91
N LEU A 154 -8.46 -10.47 -13.26
CA LEU A 154 -8.35 -10.01 -14.64
C LEU A 154 -6.89 -9.79 -15.04
N GLU A 155 -6.54 -10.09 -16.28
CA GLU A 155 -5.20 -9.82 -16.80
C GLU A 155 -4.94 -8.31 -16.87
N CYS A 156 -3.78 -7.88 -16.37
CA CYS A 156 -3.35 -6.49 -16.46
C CYS A 156 -2.73 -6.22 -17.83
N LYS A 157 -3.51 -5.64 -18.75
CA LYS A 157 -3.07 -5.27 -20.09
C LYS A 157 -3.35 -3.79 -20.39
N PRO A 158 -2.32 -2.93 -20.52
CA PRO A 158 -0.89 -3.25 -20.40
C PRO A 158 -0.47 -3.57 -18.95
N VAL A 159 0.69 -4.22 -18.80
CA VAL A 159 1.27 -4.55 -17.49
C VAL A 159 1.49 -3.28 -16.69
N THR A 160 1.10 -3.33 -15.41
CA THR A 160 1.30 -2.24 -14.44
C THR A 160 2.54 -2.54 -13.61
N GLY A 161 3.46 -1.57 -13.50
CA GLY A 161 4.57 -1.62 -12.57
C GLY A 161 4.19 -0.94 -11.26
N GLU A 162 4.36 -1.66 -10.16
CA GLU A 162 4.18 -1.19 -8.78
C GLU A 162 5.55 -1.11 -8.09
N ILE A 163 5.79 0.01 -7.40
CA ILE A 163 6.95 0.21 -6.52
C ILE A 163 6.41 0.67 -5.17
N THR A 164 6.75 -0.08 -4.12
CA THR A 164 6.21 0.13 -2.78
C THR A 164 7.35 0.28 -1.79
N TYR A 165 7.63 1.51 -1.37
CA TYR A 165 8.70 1.84 -0.43
C TYR A 165 8.23 1.68 1.01
N GLY A 166 9.06 1.08 1.86
CA GLY A 166 8.91 1.13 3.32
C GLY A 166 9.56 2.40 3.88
N LEU A 167 8.76 3.43 4.16
CA LEU A 167 9.28 4.76 4.48
C LEU A 167 10.08 4.80 5.78
N GLU A 168 9.61 4.11 6.82
CA GLU A 168 10.30 4.07 8.11
C GLU A 168 11.67 3.41 7.97
N ARG A 169 11.77 2.30 7.24
CA ARG A 169 13.04 1.59 7.02
C ARG A 169 14.06 2.45 6.26
N LEU A 170 13.61 3.15 5.22
CA LEU A 170 14.47 4.10 4.50
C LEU A 170 14.94 5.25 5.40
N ALA A 171 14.02 5.81 6.18
CA ALA A 171 14.32 6.90 7.09
C ALA A 171 15.30 6.48 8.20
N MET A 172 15.16 5.27 8.74
CA MET A 172 16.07 4.74 9.77
C MET A 172 17.49 4.69 9.26
N TYR A 173 17.67 4.24 8.01
CA TYR A 173 18.97 4.22 7.39
C TYR A 173 19.55 5.63 7.19
N ILE A 174 18.77 6.56 6.63
CA ILE A 174 19.23 7.94 6.36
C ILE A 174 19.58 8.68 7.66
N GLN A 175 18.81 8.46 8.73
CA GLN A 175 19.01 9.12 10.01
C GLN A 175 20.00 8.39 10.93
N GLY A 176 20.34 7.14 10.63
CA GLY A 176 21.28 6.33 11.40
C GLY A 176 20.76 5.97 12.80
N VAL A 177 19.46 5.64 12.91
CA VAL A 177 18.82 5.25 14.18
C VAL A 177 18.42 3.78 14.20
N ASP A 178 18.48 3.16 15.38
CA ASP A 178 18.21 1.72 15.56
C ASP A 178 16.72 1.39 15.81
N SER A 179 15.90 2.41 16.10
CA SER A 179 14.47 2.28 16.38
C SER A 179 13.65 3.26 15.55
N ILE A 180 12.51 2.79 15.03
CA ILE A 180 11.56 3.63 14.28
C ILE A 180 11.09 4.83 15.14
N TYR A 181 10.92 4.65 16.45
CA TYR A 181 10.43 5.72 17.33
C TYR A 181 11.42 6.88 17.50
N ASP A 182 12.72 6.64 17.25
CA ASP A 182 13.76 7.65 17.37
C ASP A 182 13.89 8.51 16.09
N LEU A 183 13.18 8.16 15.01
CA LEU A 183 13.17 8.95 13.79
C LEU A 183 12.71 10.37 14.07
N VAL A 184 13.49 11.35 13.61
CA VAL A 184 13.04 12.74 13.54
C VAL A 184 11.95 12.84 12.48
N TRP A 185 10.75 13.19 12.92
CA TRP A 185 9.63 13.47 12.03
C TRP A 185 9.82 14.83 11.33
N ALA A 186 10.04 15.87 12.14
CA ALA A 186 10.26 17.24 11.69
C ALA A 186 10.90 18.11 12.79
N HIS A 187 11.53 19.21 12.38
CA HIS A 187 11.93 20.29 13.29
C HIS A 187 10.86 21.39 13.29
N THR A 188 10.38 21.76 14.47
CA THR A 188 9.33 22.78 14.67
C THR A 188 9.87 23.95 15.51
N PRO A 189 9.17 25.10 15.56
CA PRO A 189 9.55 26.18 16.47
C PRO A 189 9.56 25.79 17.96
N GLN A 190 8.87 24.70 18.32
CA GLN A 190 8.79 24.17 19.68
C GLN A 190 9.88 23.11 19.96
N GLY A 191 10.62 22.68 18.95
CA GLY A 191 11.65 21.64 19.06
C GLY A 191 11.51 20.54 18.01
N THR A 192 12.36 19.53 18.13
CA THR A 192 12.31 18.32 17.31
C THR A 192 11.11 17.46 17.72
N VAL A 193 10.31 17.05 16.74
CA VAL A 193 9.24 16.06 16.90
C VAL A 193 9.77 14.75 16.34
N THR A 194 9.69 13.68 17.14
CA THR A 194 10.07 12.32 16.75
C THR A 194 8.87 11.51 16.29
N TYR A 195 9.10 10.39 15.61
CA TYR A 195 8.05 9.43 15.27
C TYR A 195 7.40 8.85 16.53
N GLY A 196 8.19 8.65 17.60
CA GLY A 196 7.70 8.27 18.92
C GLY A 196 6.68 9.27 19.49
N ASP A 197 6.96 10.57 19.39
CA ASP A 197 6.04 11.62 19.84
C ASP A 197 4.69 11.58 19.10
N VAL A 198 4.69 11.16 17.83
CA VAL A 198 3.49 11.11 16.99
C VAL A 198 2.74 9.78 17.14
N PHE A 199 3.45 8.65 17.21
CA PHE A 199 2.84 7.32 17.01
C PHE A 199 3.06 6.30 18.12
N HIS A 200 3.93 6.53 19.12
CA HIS A 200 4.18 5.51 20.14
C HIS A 200 2.89 5.18 20.92
N GLN A 201 2.17 6.19 21.40
CA GLN A 201 0.89 5.98 22.09
C GLN A 201 -0.14 5.28 21.19
N ASN A 202 -0.22 5.68 19.92
CA ASN A 202 -1.11 5.04 18.95
C ASN A 202 -0.78 3.55 18.76
N GLU A 203 0.49 3.18 18.66
CA GLU A 203 0.89 1.78 18.50
C GLU A 203 0.55 0.92 19.73
N VAL A 204 0.74 1.47 20.94
CA VAL A 204 0.33 0.82 22.20
C VAL A 204 -1.17 0.58 22.24
N GLU A 205 -1.96 1.63 22.03
CA GLU A 205 -3.42 1.56 22.13
C GLU A 205 -4.04 0.72 21.02
N GLN A 206 -3.55 0.83 19.79
CA GLN A 206 -4.02 0.01 18.67
C GLN A 206 -3.64 -1.46 18.84
N SER A 207 -2.46 -1.77 19.41
CA SER A 207 -2.11 -3.16 19.73
C SER A 207 -3.08 -3.75 20.75
N ALA A 208 -3.36 -3.04 21.84
CA ALA A 208 -4.35 -3.47 22.84
C ALA A 208 -5.75 -3.64 22.23
N PHE A 209 -6.18 -2.70 21.37
CA PHE A 209 -7.45 -2.83 20.66
C PHE A 209 -7.48 -4.08 19.77
N ASN A 210 -6.49 -4.22 18.88
CA ASN A 210 -6.42 -5.30 17.89
C ASN A 210 -6.36 -6.69 18.54
N PHE A 211 -5.62 -6.84 19.64
CA PHE A 211 -5.35 -8.14 20.27
C PHE A 211 -6.28 -8.47 21.42
N GLU A 212 -6.88 -7.50 22.10
CA GLU A 212 -7.61 -7.75 23.35
C GLU A 212 -9.07 -7.27 23.28
N HIS A 213 -9.30 -6.07 22.76
CA HIS A 213 -10.58 -5.36 22.98
C HIS A 213 -11.53 -5.31 21.78
N ALA A 214 -11.07 -5.57 20.55
CA ALA A 214 -11.96 -5.55 19.39
C ALA A 214 -13.08 -6.58 19.55
N ASP A 215 -14.34 -6.12 19.41
CA ASP A 215 -15.54 -6.95 19.60
C ASP A 215 -15.71 -7.91 18.41
N VAL A 216 -15.41 -9.18 18.67
CA VAL A 216 -15.43 -10.25 17.67
C VAL A 216 -16.81 -10.43 17.03
N ASN A 217 -17.90 -10.35 17.81
CA ASN A 217 -19.26 -10.54 17.28
C ASN A 217 -19.64 -9.41 16.33
N THR A 218 -19.28 -8.18 16.69
CA THR A 218 -19.50 -6.99 15.86
C THR A 218 -18.69 -7.07 14.58
N LEU A 219 -17.43 -7.51 14.64
CA LEU A 219 -16.58 -7.66 13.46
C LEU A 219 -17.10 -8.73 12.49
N PHE A 220 -17.59 -9.87 12.99
CA PHE A 220 -18.24 -10.89 12.15
C PHE A 220 -19.46 -10.31 11.44
N LYS A 221 -20.33 -9.62 12.18
CA LYS A 221 -21.50 -8.96 11.59
C LYS A 221 -21.10 -7.91 10.55
N GLN A 222 -20.11 -7.07 10.85
CA GLN A 222 -19.62 -6.05 9.94
C GLN A 222 -19.11 -6.67 8.64
N PHE A 223 -18.39 -7.79 8.70
CA PHE A 223 -17.95 -8.52 7.52
C PHE A 223 -19.13 -8.93 6.65
N ASP A 224 -20.14 -9.58 7.24
CA ASP A 224 -21.33 -10.07 6.52
C ASP A 224 -22.18 -8.92 5.94
N ASP A 225 -22.31 -7.81 6.68
CA ASP A 225 -23.00 -6.60 6.24
C ASP A 225 -22.27 -5.97 5.03
N CYS A 226 -20.93 -5.90 5.07
CA CYS A 226 -20.13 -5.40 3.95
C CYS A 226 -20.24 -6.30 2.72
N GLU A 227 -20.22 -7.62 2.89
CA GLU A 227 -20.39 -8.58 1.80
C GLU A 227 -21.75 -8.39 1.09
N THR A 228 -22.83 -8.30 1.87
CA THR A 228 -24.19 -8.08 1.37
C THR A 228 -24.31 -6.73 0.65
N ALA A 229 -23.77 -5.66 1.25
CA ALA A 229 -23.80 -4.32 0.66
C ALA A 229 -23.00 -4.25 -0.65
N SER A 230 -21.81 -4.86 -0.70
CA SER A 230 -20.98 -4.94 -1.90
C SER A 230 -21.73 -5.59 -3.05
N GLN A 231 -22.36 -6.75 -2.81
CA GLN A 231 -23.15 -7.47 -3.82
C GLN A 231 -24.31 -6.62 -4.35
N SER A 232 -25.09 -5.98 -3.46
CA SER A 232 -26.19 -5.11 -3.87
C SER A 232 -25.73 -3.90 -4.70
N LEU A 233 -24.54 -3.35 -4.43
CA LEU A 233 -23.98 -2.24 -5.18
C LEU A 233 -23.47 -2.68 -6.56
N ILE A 234 -22.93 -3.90 -6.68
CA ILE A 234 -22.54 -4.48 -7.96
C ILE A 234 -23.76 -4.71 -8.86
N GLU A 235 -24.89 -5.20 -8.33
CA GLU A 235 -26.15 -5.32 -9.08
C GLU A 235 -26.65 -3.99 -9.64
N LYS A 236 -26.27 -2.88 -9.00
CA LYS A 236 -26.60 -1.50 -9.42
C LYS A 236 -25.55 -0.89 -10.33
N ASN A 237 -24.51 -1.63 -10.73
CA ASN A 237 -23.36 -1.15 -11.50
C ASN A 237 -22.61 0.00 -10.82
N LEU A 238 -22.43 -0.07 -9.49
CA LEU A 238 -21.70 0.91 -8.70
C LEU A 238 -20.40 0.30 -8.12
N PRO A 239 -19.38 0.03 -8.95
CA PRO A 239 -18.17 -0.70 -8.53
C PRO A 239 -17.30 0.05 -7.51
N LEU A 240 -17.26 1.39 -7.58
CA LEU A 240 -16.45 2.20 -6.66
C LEU A 240 -16.93 2.06 -5.20
N PRO A 241 -18.21 2.35 -4.86
CA PRO A 241 -18.68 2.14 -3.49
C PRO A 241 -18.76 0.66 -3.10
N ALA A 242 -18.94 -0.26 -4.07
CA ALA A 242 -18.85 -1.70 -3.79
C ALA A 242 -17.44 -2.11 -3.34
N TYR A 243 -16.40 -1.51 -3.93
CA TYR A 243 -15.01 -1.77 -3.59
C TYR A 243 -14.63 -1.20 -2.21
N GLU A 244 -15.23 -0.09 -1.78
CA GLU A 244 -15.10 0.38 -0.39
C GLU A 244 -15.57 -0.67 0.62
N GLN A 245 -16.63 -1.42 0.30
CA GLN A 245 -17.08 -2.53 1.15
C GLN A 245 -16.07 -3.69 1.18
N VAL A 246 -15.33 -3.93 0.09
CA VAL A 246 -14.24 -4.92 0.06
C VAL A 246 -13.14 -4.54 1.05
N MET A 247 -12.74 -3.26 1.08
CA MET A 247 -11.72 -2.77 1.99
C MET A 247 -12.17 -2.89 3.45
N ARG A 248 -13.42 -2.52 3.75
CA ARG A 248 -14.02 -2.69 5.09
C ARG A 248 -14.07 -4.16 5.51
N ALA A 249 -14.54 -5.05 4.63
CA ALA A 249 -14.57 -6.49 4.90
C ALA A 249 -13.15 -7.04 5.13
N SER A 250 -12.18 -6.62 4.32
CA SER A 250 -10.78 -7.02 4.48
C SER A 250 -10.19 -6.55 5.81
N HIS A 251 -10.48 -5.32 6.24
CA HIS A 251 -9.97 -4.81 7.52
C HIS A 251 -10.64 -5.50 8.71
N ALA A 252 -11.96 -5.72 8.66
CA ALA A 252 -12.68 -6.49 9.67
C ALA A 252 -12.13 -7.93 9.79
N PHE A 253 -11.84 -8.58 8.66
CA PHE A 253 -11.16 -9.87 8.63
C PHE A 253 -9.78 -9.81 9.30
N ASN A 254 -8.95 -8.80 9.01
CA ASN A 254 -7.63 -8.67 9.62
C ASN A 254 -7.70 -8.46 11.14
N LEU A 255 -8.70 -7.74 11.63
CA LEU A 255 -8.95 -7.58 13.07
C LEU A 255 -9.40 -8.90 13.72
N LEU A 256 -10.27 -9.66 13.05
CA LEU A 256 -10.66 -11.00 13.51
C LEU A 256 -9.47 -11.98 13.57
N ASP A 257 -8.56 -11.91 12.58
CA ASP A 257 -7.33 -12.71 12.54
C ASP A 257 -6.40 -12.32 13.72
N ALA A 258 -6.24 -11.02 13.98
CA ALA A 258 -5.47 -10.51 15.12
C ALA A 258 -6.07 -10.88 16.49
N ARG A 259 -7.40 -10.95 16.60
CA ARG A 259 -8.09 -11.46 17.81
C ARG A 259 -8.03 -12.99 17.95
N HIS A 260 -7.41 -13.70 17.00
CA HIS A 260 -7.39 -15.16 16.94
C HIS A 260 -8.81 -15.76 16.99
N ALA A 261 -9.80 -15.05 16.43
CA ALA A 261 -11.20 -15.44 16.44
C ALA A 261 -11.57 -16.39 15.28
N ILE A 262 -10.64 -16.61 14.34
CA ILE A 262 -10.85 -17.40 13.13
C ILE A 262 -9.82 -18.54 13.12
N SER A 263 -10.28 -19.78 12.94
CA SER A 263 -9.38 -20.94 12.76
C SER A 263 -8.66 -20.91 11.40
N VAL A 264 -7.58 -21.68 11.25
CA VAL A 264 -6.83 -21.76 9.98
C VAL A 264 -7.74 -22.12 8.79
N THR A 265 -8.69 -23.02 8.98
CA THR A 265 -9.66 -23.43 7.96
C THR A 265 -10.63 -22.29 7.61
N GLU A 266 -11.15 -21.60 8.61
CA GLU A 266 -12.05 -20.46 8.40
C GLU A 266 -11.31 -19.28 7.74
N ARG A 267 -10.03 -19.09 8.05
CA ARG A 267 -9.21 -18.04 7.45
C ARG A 267 -9.18 -18.14 5.93
N GLN A 268 -8.98 -19.36 5.40
CA GLN A 268 -9.04 -19.59 3.95
C GLN A 268 -10.42 -19.28 3.37
N ARG A 269 -11.50 -19.62 4.09
CA ARG A 269 -12.87 -19.28 3.69
C ARG A 269 -13.09 -17.77 3.60
N TYR A 270 -12.64 -17.00 4.60
CA TYR A 270 -12.75 -15.54 4.58
C TYR A 270 -11.92 -14.91 3.45
N ILE A 271 -10.70 -15.39 3.21
CA ILE A 271 -9.87 -14.95 2.07
C ILE A 271 -10.62 -15.13 0.76
N LEU A 272 -11.23 -16.31 0.54
CA LEU A 272 -12.00 -16.58 -0.67
C LEU A 272 -13.24 -15.69 -0.82
N ARG A 273 -13.91 -15.36 0.29
CA ARG A 273 -15.05 -14.42 0.30
C ARG A 273 -14.61 -13.02 -0.13
N VAL A 274 -13.56 -12.46 0.50
CA VAL A 274 -13.01 -11.15 0.11
C VAL A 274 -12.55 -11.17 -1.35
N ARG A 275 -11.87 -12.24 -1.78
CA ARG A 275 -11.47 -12.44 -3.18
C ARG A 275 -12.65 -12.40 -4.13
N THR A 276 -13.75 -13.07 -3.79
CA THR A 276 -14.96 -13.09 -4.62
C THR A 276 -15.52 -11.68 -4.80
N LEU A 277 -15.59 -10.89 -3.72
CA LEU A 277 -16.04 -9.50 -3.79
C LEU A 277 -15.08 -8.63 -4.61
N ALA A 278 -13.77 -8.76 -4.41
CA ALA A 278 -12.76 -8.01 -5.15
C ALA A 278 -12.82 -8.30 -6.66
N LYS A 279 -12.99 -9.58 -7.05
CA LYS A 279 -13.18 -9.99 -8.45
C LYS A 279 -14.44 -9.38 -9.07
N ALA A 280 -15.56 -9.39 -8.34
CA ALA A 280 -16.81 -8.79 -8.82
C ALA A 280 -16.67 -7.27 -9.03
N CYS A 281 -16.01 -6.58 -8.08
CA CYS A 281 -15.70 -5.15 -8.21
C CYS A 281 -14.79 -4.86 -9.39
N ALA A 282 -13.76 -5.68 -9.61
CA ALA A 282 -12.82 -5.54 -10.73
C ALA A 282 -13.53 -5.70 -12.08
N GLN A 283 -14.36 -6.74 -12.24
CA GLN A 283 -15.13 -6.95 -13.46
C GLN A 283 -16.12 -5.81 -13.71
N SER A 284 -16.92 -5.45 -12.71
CA SER A 284 -17.90 -4.36 -12.84
C SER A 284 -17.23 -3.00 -13.14
N TYR A 285 -16.05 -2.74 -12.56
CA TYR A 285 -15.25 -1.57 -12.90
C TYR A 285 -14.77 -1.61 -14.35
N TYR A 286 -14.18 -2.73 -14.78
CA TYR A 286 -13.73 -2.90 -16.16
C TYR A 286 -14.89 -2.65 -17.15
N ASP A 287 -16.02 -3.31 -16.95
CA ASP A 287 -17.20 -3.21 -17.82
C ASP A 287 -17.73 -1.77 -17.88
N ALA A 288 -17.76 -1.08 -16.73
CA ALA A 288 -18.13 0.33 -16.67
C ALA A 288 -17.16 1.22 -17.47
N ARG A 289 -15.85 0.97 -17.39
CA ARG A 289 -14.85 1.72 -18.20
C ARG A 289 -14.95 1.39 -19.69
N GLU A 290 -15.20 0.13 -20.03
CA GLU A 290 -15.37 -0.34 -21.41
C GLU A 290 -16.62 0.27 -22.05
N SER A 291 -17.73 0.36 -21.31
CA SER A 291 -18.96 1.01 -21.79
C SER A 291 -18.77 2.50 -22.13
N LEU A 292 -17.78 3.15 -21.49
CA LEU A 292 -17.36 4.52 -21.78
C LEU A 292 -16.30 4.60 -22.90
N GLY A 293 -15.92 3.47 -23.48
CA GLY A 293 -14.90 3.36 -24.52
C GLY A 293 -13.49 3.65 -24.04
N PHE A 294 -13.17 3.39 -22.76
CA PHE A 294 -11.86 3.65 -22.15
C PHE A 294 -11.35 5.10 -22.40
N PRO A 295 -12.01 6.12 -21.84
CA PRO A 295 -11.82 7.52 -22.25
C PRO A 295 -10.41 8.10 -22.02
N LEU A 296 -9.57 7.47 -21.19
CA LEU A 296 -8.17 7.88 -20.99
C LEU A 296 -7.22 7.30 -22.04
N CYS A 297 -7.65 6.32 -22.83
CA CYS A 297 -6.91 5.92 -24.01
C CYS A 297 -6.97 7.07 -25.01
N LYS A 298 -5.84 7.73 -25.26
CA LYS A 298 -5.75 8.74 -26.32
C LYS A 298 -6.11 8.04 -27.63
N LYS A 299 -7.08 8.60 -28.37
CA LYS A 299 -7.18 8.31 -29.80
C LYS A 299 -5.90 8.87 -30.41
N GLU A 300 -5.10 8.03 -31.06
CA GLU A 300 -4.01 8.52 -31.90
C GLU A 300 -4.60 9.61 -32.83
N GLN A 301 -4.09 10.84 -32.69
CA GLN A 301 -4.29 11.91 -33.66
C GLN A 301 -3.18 11.84 -34.69
#